data_AF-A0A8B6CCY9-F1
#
_entry.id   AF-A0A8B6CCY9-F1
#
_cell.length_a   1.000
_cell.length_b   1.000
_cell.length_c   1.000
_cell.angle_alpha   90.00
_cell.angle_beta   90.00
_cell.angle_gamma   90.00
#
_symmetry.space_group_name_H-M   'P 1'
#
loop_
_entity.id
_entity.type
_entity.pdbx_description
1 polymer ?
#
loop_
_entity_poly.entity_id
_entity_poly.type
_entity_poly.pdbx_seq_one_letter_code
_entity_poly.pdbx_strand_id
1 'polypeptide(L)'
;MGMNIIIEGSRKRNKRSKDRFRDFSTSNKGFMDDLTVTTSSHIQARWILTALEEGKITTKFQLKIQGDEIPTIVDNPIKCLGKWFDDTLKDNTSVKTVQSQVVEWLKKVDKSGLPGKFKAWIYQHGLLPRLTWLLMIYEMTATTVESIERKINSHLRRWLGVPPSFTAIGLYSRSSQLQLPLTSTLEEYKVSKSRLVMTLRDSKDSKISEAGIQTRTGRKWSARTAVDQAESILHHKDIVGNTCVLVDKA
;
A
#
# COMPACT_ATOMS: atom_id res chain seq x y z
N MET A 1 -7.92 -9.84 23.07
CA MET A 1 -7.43 -9.45 21.73
C MET A 1 -8.58 -8.73 21.04
N GLY A 2 -8.51 -7.40 20.92
CA GLY A 2 -9.64 -6.61 20.42
C GLY A 2 -9.84 -6.79 18.92
N MET A 3 -10.98 -7.37 18.53
CA MET A 3 -11.48 -7.37 17.15
C MET A 3 -12.16 -6.02 16.92
N ASN A 4 -11.56 -5.19 16.07
CA ASN A 4 -12.10 -3.88 15.73
C ASN A 4 -12.50 -3.86 14.26
N ILE A 5 -13.75 -3.43 14.01
CA ILE A 5 -14.41 -3.50 12.69
C ILE A 5 -14.47 -2.09 12.12
N ILE A 6 -13.97 -1.93 10.89
CA ILE A 6 -14.06 -0.68 10.12
C ILE A 6 -15.13 -0.90 9.06
N ILE A 7 -16.24 -0.18 9.14
CA ILE A 7 -17.33 -0.24 8.15
C ILE A 7 -17.49 1.14 7.54
N GLU A 8 -17.16 1.24 6.26
CA GLU A 8 -17.47 2.39 5.43
C GLU A 8 -18.63 2.04 4.49
N GLY A 9 -19.63 2.90 4.47
CA GLY A 9 -20.93 2.65 3.84
C GLY A 9 -20.85 2.45 2.33
N SER A 10 -21.49 1.39 1.85
CA SER A 10 -21.80 1.18 0.43
C SER A 10 -23.28 1.47 0.16
N ARG A 11 -23.55 2.23 -0.91
CA ARG A 11 -24.81 2.94 -1.22
C ARG A 11 -26.10 2.10 -1.29
N LYS A 12 -27.20 2.80 -0.99
CA LYS A 12 -28.62 2.50 -1.26
C LYS A 12 -28.87 1.98 -2.68
N ARG A 13 -29.57 0.84 -2.79
CA ARG A 13 -30.35 0.50 -3.99
C ARG A 13 -31.61 1.36 -4.04
N ASN A 14 -31.63 2.36 -4.92
CA ASN A 14 -32.88 2.97 -5.38
C ASN A 14 -33.12 2.61 -6.84
N LYS A 15 -34.33 2.15 -7.15
CA LYS A 15 -34.83 1.97 -8.50
C LYS A 15 -34.92 3.35 -9.19
N ARG A 16 -34.28 3.45 -10.37
CA ARG A 16 -34.38 4.47 -11.44
C ARG A 16 -33.45 5.69 -11.40
N SER A 17 -33.06 6.01 -12.64
CA SER A 17 -32.27 7.12 -13.23
C SER A 17 -30.77 7.19 -12.97
N LYS A 18 -30.03 7.02 -14.08
CA LYS A 18 -28.61 7.30 -14.29
C LYS A 18 -28.30 8.74 -13.89
N ASP A 19 -27.31 8.93 -13.02
CA ASP A 19 -26.40 10.06 -13.11
C ASP A 19 -25.03 9.76 -12.50
N ARG A 20 -24.01 10.24 -13.22
CA ARG A 20 -22.59 9.98 -13.00
C ARG A 20 -22.08 10.78 -11.80
N PHE A 21 -21.81 10.13 -10.68
CA PHE A 21 -21.00 10.69 -9.61
C PHE A 21 -19.80 9.79 -9.33
N ARG A 22 -18.60 10.36 -9.43
CA ARG A 22 -17.31 9.69 -9.17
C ARG A 22 -17.23 9.39 -7.68
N ASP A 23 -17.36 8.12 -7.32
CA ASP A 23 -17.32 7.69 -5.93
C ASP A 23 -15.87 7.63 -5.41
N PHE A 24 -15.64 8.36 -4.32
CA PHE A 24 -14.42 8.28 -3.52
C PHE A 24 -14.54 7.06 -2.60
N SER A 25 -14.15 5.88 -3.08
CA SER A 25 -13.91 4.74 -2.20
C SER A 25 -12.50 4.85 -1.64
N THR A 26 -12.36 5.10 -0.34
CA THR A 26 -11.21 4.54 0.38
C THR A 26 -11.45 3.04 0.45
N SER A 27 -10.48 2.26 -0.04
CA SER A 27 -10.58 0.81 -0.15
C SER A 27 -10.56 0.18 1.25
N ASN A 28 -11.72 0.16 1.92
CA ASN A 28 -11.92 -0.62 3.13
C ASN A 28 -12.14 -2.07 2.72
N LYS A 29 -11.05 -2.84 2.82
CA LYS A 29 -10.99 -4.26 2.54
C LYS A 29 -11.70 -5.00 3.66
N GLY A 30 -12.83 -5.65 3.36
CA GLY A 30 -13.41 -6.66 4.23
C GLY A 30 -12.43 -7.80 4.41
N PHE A 31 -11.95 -8.00 5.64
CA PHE A 31 -11.09 -9.13 6.02
C PHE A 31 -11.68 -9.89 7.23
N MET A 32 -13.00 -9.86 7.37
CA MET A 32 -13.76 -10.70 8.30
C MET A 32 -15.15 -10.88 7.68
N ASP A 33 -15.46 -12.08 7.20
CA ASP A 33 -16.71 -12.36 6.49
C ASP A 33 -17.90 -12.58 7.44
N ASP A 34 -17.63 -12.94 8.70
CA ASP A 34 -18.67 -13.23 9.70
C ASP A 34 -18.55 -12.29 10.92
N LEU A 35 -19.47 -11.32 11.00
CA LEU A 35 -19.73 -10.53 12.20
C LEU A 35 -21.07 -10.96 12.81
N THR A 36 -21.05 -11.68 13.93
CA THR A 36 -22.27 -12.00 14.69
C THR A 36 -22.45 -10.95 15.79
N VAL A 37 -23.47 -10.10 15.65
CA VAL A 37 -23.84 -9.11 16.69
C VAL A 37 -25.07 -9.61 17.45
N THR A 38 -24.93 -9.78 18.76
CA THR A 38 -26.05 -10.13 19.66
C THR A 38 -26.54 -8.90 20.40
N THR A 39 -27.86 -8.68 20.40
CA THR A 39 -28.49 -7.53 21.08
C THR A 39 -29.61 -8.00 22.00
N SER A 40 -29.88 -7.27 23.08
CA SER A 40 -30.98 -7.58 24.01
C SER A 40 -32.36 -7.21 23.44
N SER A 41 -32.43 -6.31 22.46
CA SER A 41 -33.68 -5.85 21.85
C SER A 41 -33.61 -5.82 20.33
N HIS A 42 -34.71 -6.24 19.68
CA HIS A 42 -34.85 -6.18 18.23
C HIS A 42 -34.76 -4.74 17.67
N ILE A 43 -35.12 -3.72 18.46
CA ILE A 43 -35.00 -2.30 18.07
C ILE A 43 -33.53 -1.91 17.98
N GLN A 44 -32.71 -2.36 18.93
CA GLN A 44 -31.26 -2.12 18.91
C GLN A 44 -30.60 -2.86 17.75
N ALA A 45 -31.00 -4.11 17.48
CA ALA A 45 -30.54 -4.86 16.31
C ALA A 45 -30.78 -4.07 15.02
N ARG A 46 -31.99 -3.50 14.87
CA ARG A 46 -32.36 -2.73 13.69
C ARG A 46 -31.55 -1.43 13.56
N TRP A 47 -31.31 -0.72 14.67
CA TRP A 47 -30.47 0.48 14.66
C TRP A 47 -29.01 0.16 14.35
N ILE A 48 -28.48 -0.94 14.88
CA ILE A 48 -27.13 -1.41 14.57
C ILE A 48 -27.05 -1.76 13.09
N LEU A 49 -27.97 -2.56 12.55
CA LEU A 49 -28.01 -2.88 11.12
C LEU A 49 -28.06 -1.63 10.25
N THR A 50 -28.92 -0.66 10.58
CA THR A 50 -28.99 0.61 9.84
C THR A 50 -27.69 1.41 9.96
N ALA A 51 -27.05 1.45 11.12
CA ALA A 51 -25.78 2.15 11.30
C ALA A 51 -24.62 1.47 10.53
N LEU A 52 -24.60 0.14 10.48
CA LEU A 52 -23.66 -0.65 9.68
C LEU A 52 -23.89 -0.44 8.18
N GLU A 53 -25.15 -0.41 7.73
CA GLU A 53 -25.51 -0.12 6.34
C GLU A 53 -25.17 1.33 5.93
N GLU A 54 -25.41 2.30 6.81
CA GLU A 54 -25.15 3.72 6.54
C GLU A 54 -23.69 4.13 6.80
N GLY A 55 -22.88 3.30 7.47
CA GLY A 55 -21.49 3.60 7.83
C GLY A 55 -21.35 4.82 8.74
N LYS A 56 -22.38 5.15 9.54
CA LYS A 56 -22.39 6.34 10.40
C LYS A 56 -21.91 6.03 11.81
N ILE A 57 -20.92 6.78 12.26
CA ILE A 57 -20.50 6.78 13.67
C ILE A 57 -21.68 7.26 14.51
N THR A 58 -22.16 6.37 15.37
CA THR A 58 -23.35 6.59 16.19
C THR A 58 -22.99 6.43 17.65
N THR A 59 -23.17 7.49 18.46
CA THR A 59 -22.95 7.45 19.92
C THR A 59 -24.12 6.84 20.69
N LYS A 60 -25.21 6.47 20.01
CA LYS A 60 -26.46 5.99 20.62
C LYS A 60 -26.36 4.61 21.26
N PHE A 61 -25.34 3.82 20.92
CA PHE A 61 -25.12 2.51 21.51
C PHE A 61 -23.61 2.25 21.61
N GLN A 62 -23.20 1.62 22.71
CA GLN A 62 -21.84 1.15 22.92
C GLN A 62 -21.79 -0.35 22.63
N LEU A 63 -20.95 -0.75 21.68
CA LEU A 63 -20.72 -2.15 21.40
C LEU A 63 -19.70 -2.69 22.40
N LYS A 64 -19.99 -3.86 22.99
CA LYS A 64 -19.07 -4.56 23.88
C LYS A 64 -18.74 -5.92 23.31
N ILE A 65 -17.46 -6.30 23.33
CA ILE A 65 -17.00 -7.65 23.01
C ILE A 65 -16.43 -8.23 24.30
N GLN A 66 -17.00 -9.34 24.77
CA GLN A 66 -16.53 -10.04 25.98
C GLN A 66 -16.43 -9.15 27.24
N GLY A 67 -17.25 -8.09 27.32
CA GLY A 67 -17.25 -7.13 28.43
C GLY A 67 -16.42 -5.86 28.18
N ASP A 68 -15.51 -5.88 27.21
CA ASP A 68 -14.70 -4.73 26.82
C ASP A 68 -15.43 -3.87 25.78
N GLU A 69 -15.43 -2.55 25.98
CA GLU A 69 -16.04 -1.60 25.04
C GLU A 69 -15.20 -1.49 23.77
N ILE A 70 -15.84 -1.61 22.60
CA ILE A 70 -15.20 -1.34 21.32
C ILE A 70 -15.04 0.18 21.21
N PRO A 71 -13.81 0.71 21.21
CA PRO A 71 -13.61 2.14 21.10
C PRO A 71 -14.00 2.62 19.69
N THR A 72 -14.53 3.84 19.61
CA THR A 72 -14.79 4.43 18.29
C THR A 72 -13.48 4.85 17.62
N ILE A 73 -13.46 4.95 16.29
CA ILE A 73 -12.29 5.41 15.52
C ILE A 73 -11.86 6.83 15.95
N VAL A 74 -12.79 7.64 16.46
CA VAL A 74 -12.52 8.99 16.96
C VAL A 74 -11.76 8.94 18.28
N ASP A 75 -12.14 8.03 19.18
CA ASP A 75 -11.50 7.91 20.49
C ASP A 75 -10.13 7.25 20.39
N ASN A 76 -10.03 6.17 19.60
CA ASN A 76 -8.78 5.45 19.39
C ASN A 76 -8.61 5.04 17.92
N PRO A 77 -7.47 5.34 17.29
CA PRO A 77 -7.19 4.90 15.93
C PRO A 77 -7.07 3.38 15.89
N ILE A 78 -7.62 2.79 14.83
CA ILE A 78 -7.74 1.33 14.70
C ILE A 78 -6.63 0.81 13.79
N LYS A 79 -6.00 -0.30 14.18
CA LYS A 79 -5.04 -1.01 13.32
C LYS A 79 -5.71 -2.21 12.66
N CYS A 80 -5.73 -2.23 11.32
CA CYS A 80 -6.18 -3.37 10.53
C CYS A 80 -5.15 -3.73 9.44
N LEU A 81 -4.75 -5.00 9.38
CA LEU A 81 -3.76 -5.53 8.42
C LEU A 81 -2.42 -4.75 8.36
N GLY A 82 -2.04 -4.12 9.48
CA GLY A 82 -0.84 -3.29 9.57
C GLY A 82 -1.03 -1.83 9.14
N LYS A 83 -2.22 -1.46 8.64
CA LYS A 83 -2.64 -0.07 8.40
C LYS A 83 -3.30 0.50 9.64
N TRP A 84 -2.95 1.73 9.99
CA TRP A 84 -3.64 2.52 11.00
C TRP A 84 -4.70 3.41 10.35
N PHE A 85 -5.87 3.47 10.96
CA PHE A 85 -7.01 4.28 10.55
C PHE A 85 -7.33 5.26 11.68
N ASP A 86 -7.10 6.53 11.39
CA ASP A 86 -7.44 7.65 12.26
C ASP A 86 -8.81 8.23 11.82
N ASP A 87 -9.41 9.07 12.66
CA ASP A 87 -10.67 9.80 12.39
C ASP A 87 -10.68 10.56 11.05
N THR A 88 -9.52 11.10 10.64
CA THR A 88 -9.36 11.84 9.38
C THR A 88 -9.42 10.95 8.14
N LEU A 89 -9.30 9.62 8.30
CA LEU A 89 -9.20 8.61 7.24
C LEU A 89 -8.11 8.91 6.18
N LYS A 90 -7.17 9.80 6.50
CA LYS A 90 -6.06 10.20 5.62
C LYS A 90 -4.76 9.56 6.06
N ASP A 91 -3.98 9.10 5.09
CA ASP A 91 -2.71 8.40 5.35
C ASP A 91 -1.53 9.35 5.67
N ASN A 92 -1.74 10.68 5.78
CA ASN A 92 -0.64 11.65 5.91
C ASN A 92 0.19 11.48 7.20
N THR A 93 -0.47 11.25 8.33
CA THR A 93 0.17 10.98 9.63
C THR A 93 0.99 9.70 9.55
N SER A 94 0.36 8.64 9.05
CA SER A 94 0.98 7.33 8.83
C SER A 94 2.20 7.40 7.91
N VAL A 95 2.14 8.15 6.81
CA VAL A 95 3.28 8.33 5.90
C VAL A 95 4.48 8.95 6.60
N LYS A 96 4.27 9.97 7.44
CA LYS A 96 5.35 10.57 8.25
C LYS A 96 5.91 9.56 9.24
N THR A 97 5.05 8.77 9.88
CA THR A 97 5.46 7.71 10.79
C THR A 97 6.32 6.66 10.09
N VAL A 98 5.93 6.20 8.90
CA VAL A 98 6.72 5.24 8.10
C VAL A 98 8.09 5.82 7.75
N GLN A 99 8.16 7.10 7.34
CA GLN A 99 9.44 7.75 7.07
C GLN A 99 10.37 7.77 8.29
N SER A 100 9.83 8.07 9.48
CA SER A 100 10.59 8.05 10.73
C SER A 100 11.03 6.63 11.09
N GLN A 101 10.16 5.63 10.93
CA GLN A 101 10.48 4.22 11.18
C GLN A 101 11.60 3.71 10.28
N VAL A 102 11.58 4.04 8.99
CA VAL A 102 12.66 3.64 8.06
C VAL A 102 14.00 4.22 8.52
N VAL A 103 14.02 5.50 8.91
CA VAL A 103 15.24 6.14 9.43
C VAL A 103 15.72 5.46 10.71
N GLU A 104 14.80 5.10 11.61
CA GLU A 104 15.14 4.39 12.84
C GLU A 104 15.71 2.98 12.56
N TRP A 105 15.11 2.23 11.64
CA TRP A 105 15.60 0.92 11.23
C TRP A 105 16.98 1.00 10.61
N LEU A 106 17.22 1.98 9.73
CA LEU A 106 18.54 2.22 9.14
C LEU A 106 19.58 2.56 10.22
N LYS A 107 19.23 3.39 11.20
CA LYS A 107 20.11 3.71 12.35
C LYS A 107 20.42 2.47 13.19
N LYS A 108 19.44 1.59 13.43
CA LYS A 108 19.64 0.33 14.16
C LYS A 108 20.60 -0.60 13.41
N VAL A 109 20.43 -0.73 12.09
CA VAL A 109 21.37 -1.50 11.25
C VAL A 109 22.76 -0.87 11.27
N ASP A 110 22.86 0.46 11.22
CA ASP A 110 24.16 1.14 11.23
C ASP A 110 24.92 0.91 12.55
N LYS A 111 24.20 0.90 13.67
CA LYS A 111 24.74 0.68 15.03
C LYS A 111 25.05 -0.79 15.36
N SER A 112 24.72 -1.74 14.48
CA SER A 112 24.91 -3.18 14.73
C SER A 112 26.36 -3.65 14.80
N GLY A 113 27.34 -2.79 14.48
CA GLY A 113 28.76 -3.16 14.42
C GLY A 113 29.12 -4.09 13.26
N LEU A 114 28.16 -4.47 12.41
CA LEU A 114 28.39 -5.41 11.30
C LEU A 114 29.23 -4.79 10.18
N PRO A 115 30.04 -5.60 9.47
CA PRO A 115 30.63 -5.19 8.20
C PRO A 115 29.58 -4.70 7.21
N GLY A 116 29.91 -3.68 6.43
CA GLY A 116 28.93 -2.98 5.60
C GLY A 116 28.25 -3.85 4.52
N LYS A 117 28.92 -4.90 4.04
CA LYS A 117 28.32 -5.91 3.14
C LYS A 117 27.11 -6.60 3.79
N PHE A 118 27.21 -6.97 5.07
CA PHE A 118 26.11 -7.60 5.81
C PHE A 118 25.00 -6.60 6.12
N LYS A 119 25.33 -5.33 6.37
CA LYS A 119 24.31 -4.27 6.52
C LYS A 119 23.49 -4.09 5.24
N ALA A 120 24.15 -4.09 4.07
CA ALA A 120 23.49 -4.03 2.77
C ALA A 120 22.63 -5.28 2.51
N TRP A 121 23.11 -6.47 2.91
CA TRP A 121 22.34 -7.71 2.82
C TRP A 121 21.08 -7.67 3.70
N ILE A 122 21.19 -7.22 4.95
CA ILE A 122 20.05 -7.03 5.87
C ILE A 122 19.03 -6.05 5.29
N TYR A 123 19.51 -4.98 4.66
CA TYR A 123 18.62 -4.06 3.97
C TYR A 123 17.85 -4.78 2.86
N GLN A 124 18.56 -5.46 1.95
CA GLN A 124 17.97 -6.08 0.76
C GLN A 124 16.95 -7.18 1.11
N HIS A 125 17.26 -8.01 2.11
CA HIS A 125 16.45 -9.21 2.40
C HIS A 125 15.57 -9.07 3.65
N GLY A 126 15.83 -8.08 4.52
CA GLY A 126 15.04 -7.86 5.73
C GLY A 126 14.22 -6.57 5.67
N LEU A 127 14.89 -5.42 5.51
CA LEU A 127 14.20 -4.12 5.57
C LEU A 127 13.36 -3.83 4.33
N LEU A 128 13.85 -4.17 3.15
CA LEU A 128 13.17 -3.89 1.90
C LEU A 128 11.82 -4.61 1.81
N PRO A 129 11.69 -5.93 2.04
CA PRO A 129 10.38 -6.59 2.04
C PRO A 129 9.39 -6.00 3.07
N ARG A 130 9.90 -5.67 4.26
CA ARG A 130 9.09 -5.02 5.31
C ARG A 130 8.58 -3.65 4.88
N LEU A 131 9.43 -2.86 4.23
CA LEU A 131 9.07 -1.55 3.70
C LEU A 131 8.08 -1.69 2.54
N THR A 132 8.31 -2.63 1.62
CA THR A 132 7.44 -2.91 0.47
C THR A 132 6.00 -3.17 0.89
N TRP A 133 5.78 -3.92 1.97
CA TRP A 133 4.44 -4.13 2.53
C TRP A 133 3.75 -2.80 2.94
N LEU A 134 4.46 -1.93 3.65
CA LEU A 134 3.93 -0.62 4.07
C LEU A 134 3.64 0.29 2.86
N LEU A 135 4.56 0.29 1.89
CA LEU A 135 4.44 1.04 0.65
C LEU A 135 3.22 0.58 -0.19
N MET A 136 2.93 -0.72 -0.17
CA MET A 136 1.76 -1.29 -0.85
C MET A 136 0.45 -0.86 -0.18
N ILE A 137 0.38 -0.93 1.15
CA ILE A 137 -0.82 -0.64 1.94
C ILE A 137 -1.19 0.85 1.94
N TYR A 138 -0.22 1.72 2.21
CA TYR A 138 -0.48 3.15 2.36
C TYR A 138 -0.61 3.83 1.00
N GLU A 139 -1.49 4.83 0.91
CA GLU A 139 -1.58 5.72 -0.26
C GLU A 139 -0.40 6.71 -0.29
N MET A 140 0.75 6.21 -0.72
CA MET A 140 1.97 7.02 -0.84
C MET A 140 2.12 7.61 -2.24
N THR A 141 2.72 8.79 -2.35
CA THR A 141 3.09 9.38 -3.64
C THR A 141 4.51 8.95 -4.03
N ALA A 142 4.81 8.86 -5.33
CA ALA A 142 6.16 8.54 -5.79
C ALA A 142 7.24 9.51 -5.24
N THR A 143 6.88 10.77 -5.00
CA THR A 143 7.79 11.79 -4.45
C THR A 143 8.20 11.51 -3.00
N THR A 144 7.32 10.95 -2.17
CA THR A 144 7.66 10.59 -0.79
C THR A 144 8.54 9.36 -0.75
N VAL A 145 8.30 8.40 -1.65
CA VAL A 145 9.13 7.20 -1.82
C VAL A 145 10.54 7.57 -2.27
N GLU A 146 10.69 8.49 -3.24
CA GLU A 146 12.00 9.01 -3.66
C GLU A 146 12.77 9.67 -2.51
N SER A 147 12.07 10.38 -1.62
CA SER A 147 12.70 10.96 -0.42
C SER A 147 13.23 9.88 0.53
N ILE A 148 12.47 8.80 0.72
CA ILE A 148 12.89 7.63 1.50
C ILE A 148 14.11 6.97 0.84
N GLU A 149 14.06 6.76 -0.47
CA GLU A 149 15.16 6.15 -1.23
C GLU A 149 16.44 6.98 -1.15
N ARG A 150 16.38 8.32 -1.21
CA ARG A 150 17.56 9.17 -1.01
C ARG A 150 18.24 8.93 0.34
N LYS A 151 17.45 8.77 1.41
CA LYS A 151 17.98 8.46 2.76
C LYS A 151 18.62 7.07 2.78
N ILE A 152 17.97 6.08 2.20
CA ILE A 152 18.49 4.72 2.06
C ILE A 152 19.81 4.72 1.27
N ASN A 153 19.86 5.40 0.12
CA ASN A 153 21.04 5.47 -0.74
C ASN A 153 22.25 6.08 -0.02
N SER A 154 22.04 7.03 0.88
CA SER A 154 23.11 7.60 1.71
C SER A 154 23.73 6.54 2.64
N HIS A 155 22.89 5.74 3.29
CA HIS A 155 23.33 4.63 4.15
C HIS A 155 24.01 3.51 3.33
N LEU A 156 23.41 3.11 2.19
CA LEU A 156 23.96 2.06 1.34
C LEU A 156 25.36 2.41 0.80
N ARG A 157 25.56 3.64 0.31
CA ARG A 157 26.88 4.09 -0.16
C ARG A 157 27.92 4.04 0.95
N ARG A 158 27.56 4.51 2.15
CA ARG A 158 28.45 4.47 3.31
C ARG A 158 28.80 3.04 3.71
N TRP A 159 27.84 2.13 3.72
CA TRP A 159 28.07 0.73 4.07
C TRP A 159 28.92 0.00 3.03
N LEU A 160 28.74 0.29 1.75
CA LEU A 160 29.49 -0.37 0.68
C LEU A 160 30.86 0.26 0.44
N GLY A 161 31.18 1.40 1.08
CA GLY A 161 32.43 2.14 0.85
C GLY A 161 32.49 2.84 -0.51
N VAL A 162 31.34 3.09 -1.13
CA VAL A 162 31.23 3.71 -2.45
C VAL A 162 31.18 5.25 -2.29
N PRO A 163 31.83 6.02 -3.18
CA PRO A 163 31.80 7.49 -3.10
C PRO A 163 30.38 8.06 -3.07
N PRO A 164 30.11 9.13 -2.28
CA PRO A 164 28.80 9.78 -2.24
C PRO A 164 28.28 10.27 -3.61
N SER A 165 29.20 10.59 -4.52
CA SER A 165 28.93 11.02 -5.91
C SER A 165 28.46 9.89 -6.83
N PHE A 166 28.54 8.63 -6.39
CA PHE A 166 28.15 7.49 -7.22
C PHE A 166 26.66 7.49 -7.54
N THR A 167 26.33 7.41 -8.82
CA THR A 167 24.96 7.52 -9.34
C THR A 167 24.07 6.39 -8.83
N ALA A 168 22.82 6.73 -8.49
CA ALA A 168 21.83 5.74 -8.06
C ALA A 168 21.56 4.66 -9.12
N ILE A 169 21.64 5.01 -10.40
CA ILE A 169 21.57 4.06 -11.52
C ILE A 169 22.66 2.99 -11.37
N GLY A 170 23.90 3.37 -11.05
CA GLY A 170 24.98 2.40 -10.83
C GLY A 170 24.77 1.51 -9.61
N LEU A 171 24.01 1.96 -8.60
CA LEU A 171 23.67 1.14 -7.42
C LEU A 171 22.67 0.03 -7.75
N TYR A 172 21.75 0.30 -8.67
CA TYR A 172 20.60 -0.56 -8.97
C TYR A 172 20.62 -1.18 -10.36
N SER A 173 21.69 -0.93 -11.13
CA SER A 173 21.80 -1.40 -12.51
C SER A 173 21.88 -2.91 -12.58
N ARG A 174 21.14 -3.48 -13.53
CA ARG A 174 21.13 -4.91 -13.87
C ARG A 174 21.87 -5.23 -15.17
N SER A 175 22.29 -4.20 -15.92
CA SER A 175 22.91 -4.34 -17.24
C SER A 175 24.34 -3.82 -17.30
N SER A 176 24.82 -3.11 -16.27
CA SER A 176 26.21 -2.65 -16.20
C SER A 176 27.16 -3.78 -15.84
N GLN A 177 28.45 -3.57 -16.13
CA GLN A 177 29.52 -4.49 -15.76
C GLN A 177 29.58 -4.74 -14.24
N LEU A 178 29.36 -3.70 -13.43
CA LEU A 178 29.17 -3.84 -11.98
C LEU A 178 27.69 -4.05 -11.68
N GLN A 179 27.35 -5.21 -11.12
CA GLN A 179 25.99 -5.54 -10.69
C GLN A 179 25.99 -5.74 -9.17
N LEU A 180 25.36 -4.82 -8.45
CA LEU A 180 25.15 -4.98 -7.02
C LEU A 180 23.82 -5.70 -6.79
N PRO A 181 23.72 -6.58 -5.79
CA PRO A 181 22.48 -7.28 -5.44
C PRO A 181 21.54 -6.35 -4.66
N LEU A 182 21.31 -5.14 -5.16
CA LEU A 182 20.47 -4.12 -4.56
C LEU A 182 19.33 -3.79 -5.47
N THR A 183 18.16 -3.55 -4.88
CA THR A 183 16.96 -3.18 -5.63
C THR A 183 16.47 -1.81 -5.19
N SER A 184 16.08 -0.99 -6.16
CA SER A 184 15.55 0.35 -5.89
C SER A 184 14.22 0.25 -5.13
N THR A 185 14.10 1.04 -4.07
CA THR A 185 12.85 1.14 -3.30
C THR A 185 11.71 1.71 -4.16
N LEU A 186 12.03 2.62 -5.08
CA LEU A 186 11.04 3.20 -5.98
C LEU A 186 10.55 2.19 -7.01
N GLU A 187 11.44 1.34 -7.54
CA GLU A 187 11.03 0.28 -8.47
C GLU A 187 10.17 -0.78 -7.75
N GLU A 188 10.56 -1.22 -6.55
CA GLU A 188 9.72 -2.12 -5.74
C GLU A 188 8.35 -1.51 -5.40
N TYR A 189 8.30 -0.20 -5.11
CA TYR A 189 7.05 0.52 -4.92
C TYR A 189 6.16 0.46 -6.16
N LYS A 190 6.71 0.78 -7.34
CA LYS A 190 5.97 0.76 -8.61
C LYS A 190 5.45 -0.64 -8.89
N VAL A 191 6.32 -1.65 -8.81
CA VAL A 191 5.97 -3.06 -9.02
C VAL A 191 4.86 -3.48 -8.06
N SER A 192 4.96 -3.14 -6.78
CA SER A 192 3.95 -3.52 -5.78
C SER A 192 2.61 -2.84 -6.02
N LYS A 193 2.59 -1.57 -6.43
CA LYS A 193 1.35 -0.86 -6.79
C LYS A 193 0.74 -1.40 -8.08
N SER A 194 1.54 -1.73 -9.09
CA SER A 194 1.07 -2.38 -10.31
C SER A 194 0.48 -3.76 -10.03
N ARG A 195 1.16 -4.58 -9.23
CA ARG A 195 0.64 -5.87 -8.76
C ARG A 195 -0.69 -5.71 -8.03
N LEU A 196 -0.80 -4.73 -7.13
CA LEU A 196 -2.04 -4.44 -6.43
C LEU A 196 -3.19 -4.10 -7.39
N VAL A 197 -2.93 -3.29 -8.42
CA VAL A 197 -3.93 -2.97 -9.45
C VAL A 197 -4.39 -4.22 -10.18
N MET A 198 -3.47 -5.08 -10.62
CA MET A 198 -3.80 -6.32 -11.31
C MET A 198 -4.57 -7.28 -10.39
N THR A 199 -4.13 -7.47 -9.15
CA THR A 199 -4.81 -8.32 -8.16
C THR A 199 -6.25 -7.87 -7.88
N LEU A 200 -6.51 -6.55 -7.84
CA LEU A 200 -7.85 -6.04 -7.63
C LEU A 200 -8.73 -6.18 -8.88
N ARG A 201 -8.18 -5.88 -10.06
CA ARG A 201 -8.87 -5.98 -11.35
C ARG A 201 -9.24 -7.43 -11.69
N ASP A 202 -8.28 -8.33 -11.53
CA ASP A 202 -8.37 -9.74 -11.92
C ASP A 202 -8.76 -10.65 -10.74
N SER A 203 -9.32 -10.07 -9.68
CA SER A 203 -9.79 -10.82 -8.52
C SER A 203 -10.90 -11.79 -8.93
N LYS A 204 -10.85 -13.02 -8.40
CA LYS A 204 -11.90 -14.02 -8.59
C LYS A 204 -13.23 -13.63 -7.93
N ASP A 205 -13.17 -12.77 -6.91
CA ASP A 205 -14.36 -12.26 -6.25
C ASP A 205 -14.97 -11.13 -7.09
N SER A 206 -16.22 -11.33 -7.52
CA SER A 206 -16.97 -10.36 -8.30
C SER A 206 -17.16 -9.04 -7.56
N LYS A 207 -17.31 -9.07 -6.23
CA LYS A 207 -17.47 -7.85 -5.43
C LYS A 207 -16.22 -6.97 -5.51
N ILE A 208 -15.04 -7.58 -5.54
CA ILE A 208 -13.76 -6.86 -5.55
C ILE A 208 -13.45 -6.35 -6.96
N SER A 209 -13.64 -7.17 -7.98
CA SER A 209 -13.38 -6.77 -9.37
C SER A 209 -14.36 -5.69 -9.85
N GLU A 210 -15.63 -5.77 -9.47
CA GLU A 210 -16.65 -4.78 -9.84
C GLU A 210 -16.58 -3.48 -9.01
N ALA A 211 -15.94 -3.49 -7.83
CA ALA A 211 -15.85 -2.32 -6.95
C ALA A 211 -15.09 -1.13 -7.58
N GLY A 212 -14.32 -1.34 -8.66
CA GLY A 212 -13.64 -0.26 -9.38
C GLY A 212 -12.61 0.49 -8.54
N ILE A 213 -11.98 -0.19 -7.58
CA ILE A 213 -11.06 0.39 -6.60
C ILE A 213 -9.88 1.06 -7.32
N GLN A 214 -9.71 2.36 -7.09
CA GLN A 214 -8.59 3.12 -7.66
C GLN A 214 -7.41 3.18 -6.71
N THR A 215 -6.28 2.62 -7.13
CA THR A 215 -5.02 2.74 -6.39
C THR A 215 -4.44 4.14 -6.59
N ARG A 216 -4.46 4.97 -5.53
CA ARG A 216 -3.92 6.34 -5.60
C ARG A 216 -2.41 6.34 -5.43
N THR A 217 -1.69 6.81 -6.45
CA THR A 217 -0.21 6.89 -6.48
C THR A 217 0.33 8.32 -6.68
N GLY A 218 -0.57 9.32 -6.64
CA GLY A 218 -0.27 10.74 -6.83
C GLY A 218 -0.26 11.18 -8.30
N ARG A 219 0.21 12.42 -8.55
CA ARG A 219 0.23 13.01 -9.91
C ARG A 219 1.44 12.57 -10.76
N LYS A 220 2.58 12.30 -10.11
CA LYS A 220 3.86 12.04 -10.81
C LYS A 220 3.87 10.70 -11.57
N TRP A 221 3.18 9.70 -11.04
CA TRP A 221 3.14 8.36 -11.62
C TRP A 221 1.82 7.68 -11.27
N SER A 222 1.23 6.98 -12.24
CA SER A 222 -0.02 6.24 -12.08
C SER A 222 0.22 4.75 -12.35
N ALA A 223 -0.12 3.92 -11.36
CA ALA A 223 0.02 2.47 -11.47
C ALA A 223 -0.85 1.89 -12.59
N ARG A 224 -2.09 2.39 -12.74
CA ARG A 224 -3.01 1.92 -13.76
C ARG A 224 -2.50 2.17 -15.16
N THR A 225 -2.06 3.39 -15.45
CA THR A 225 -1.51 3.73 -16.78
C THR A 225 -0.25 2.94 -17.08
N ALA A 226 0.58 2.66 -16.08
CA ALA A 226 1.78 1.85 -16.26
C ALA A 226 1.44 0.38 -16.58
N VAL A 227 0.41 -0.18 -15.94
CA VAL A 227 -0.10 -1.53 -16.26
C VAL A 227 -0.68 -1.55 -17.67
N ASP A 228 -1.56 -0.62 -18.01
CA ASP A 228 -2.19 -0.54 -19.34
C ASP A 228 -1.13 -0.40 -20.46
N GLN A 229 -0.09 0.41 -20.23
CA GLN A 229 1.05 0.55 -21.15
C GLN A 229 1.85 -0.75 -21.27
N ALA A 230 2.12 -1.43 -20.16
CA ALA A 230 2.84 -2.70 -20.16
C ALA A 230 2.07 -3.80 -20.90
N GLU A 231 0.75 -3.91 -20.66
CA GLU A 231 -0.14 -4.82 -21.39
C GLU A 231 -0.13 -4.52 -22.90
N SER A 232 -0.20 -3.23 -23.28
CA SER A 232 -0.12 -2.81 -24.69
C SER A 232 1.22 -3.16 -25.34
N ILE A 233 2.34 -2.99 -24.63
CA ILE A 233 3.67 -3.37 -25.12
C ILE A 233 3.75 -4.89 -25.32
N LEU A 234 3.22 -5.69 -24.39
CA LEU A 234 3.18 -7.14 -24.52
C LEU A 234 2.33 -7.57 -25.73
N HIS A 235 1.13 -7.01 -25.88
CA HIS A 235 0.27 -7.28 -27.01
C HIS A 235 0.91 -6.88 -28.35
N HIS A 236 1.59 -5.73 -28.39
CA HIS A 236 2.35 -5.31 -29.57
C HIS A 236 3.49 -6.29 -29.89
N LYS A 237 4.22 -6.75 -28.86
CA LYS A 237 5.29 -7.75 -29.02
C LYS A 237 4.74 -9.09 -29.54
N ASP A 238 3.56 -9.50 -29.08
CA ASP A 238 2.92 -10.73 -29.56
C ASP A 238 2.52 -10.63 -31.04
N ILE A 239 2.12 -9.44 -31.51
CA ILE A 239 1.79 -9.20 -32.92
C ILE A 239 3.05 -9.15 -33.80
N VAL A 240 4.06 -8.37 -33.40
CA VAL A 240 5.25 -8.11 -34.23
C VAL A 240 6.31 -9.22 -34.12
N GLY A 241 6.26 -10.01 -33.04
CA GLY A 241 7.30 -10.99 -32.70
C GLY A 241 8.54 -10.34 -32.07
N ASN A 242 9.59 -11.15 -31.83
CA ASN A 242 10.88 -10.60 -31.41
C ASN A 242 11.48 -9.80 -32.59
N THR A 243 11.39 -8.48 -32.52
CA THR A 243 12.15 -7.63 -33.44
C THR A 243 13.64 -7.85 -33.19
N CYS A 244 14.34 -8.34 -34.21
CA CYS A 244 15.79 -8.41 -34.21
C CYS A 244 16.33 -7.00 -34.04
N VAL A 245 16.74 -6.62 -32.83
CA VAL A 245 17.53 -5.40 -32.65
C VAL A 245 18.87 -5.69 -33.28
N LEU A 246 19.07 -5.21 -34.51
CA LEU A 246 20.38 -5.15 -35.15
C LEU A 246 21.25 -4.28 -34.24
N VAL A 247 22.05 -4.93 -33.40
CA VAL A 247 23.11 -4.26 -32.65
C VAL A 247 24.20 -3.98 -33.67
N ASP A 248 24.15 -2.80 -34.29
CA ASP A 248 25.28 -2.25 -35.02
C ASP A 248 26.43 -2.12 -34.01
N LYS A 249 27.36 -3.07 -34.11
CA LYS A 249 28.67 -2.99 -33.46
C LYS A 249 29.46 -1.91 -34.21
N ALA A 250 29.60 -0.75 -33.59
CA ALA A 250 30.67 0.20 -33.87
C ALA A 250 31.76 0.06 -32.80
#